data_AF-A0A9W7IL22-F1
#
_entry.id   AF-A0A9W7IL22-F1
#
_cell.length_a   1.000
_cell.length_b   1.000
_cell.length_c   1.000
_cell.angle_alpha   90.00
_cell.angle_beta   90.00
_cell.angle_gamma   90.00
#
_symmetry.space_group_name_H-M   'P 1'
#
loop_
_entity.id
_entity.type
_entity.pdbx_description
1 polymer ?
#
loop_
_entity_poly.entity_id
_entity_poly.type
_entity_poly.pdbx_seq_one_letter_code
_entity_poly.pdbx_strand_id
1 'polypeptide(L)'
;MSFLPLLCTTTAFLFVLLSPAASELSGLSDSTKRRREEIVARRGAVATDDGRCSKIGADVLRVGGHAVDAAVAASLCLGVVSPASSGIGGGAFMLLREANGKAQAFDMRETAPFKASMNMYAGNSC
;
A
#
# COMPACT_ATOMS: atom_id res chain seq x y z
N MET A 1 -21.76 25.58 -64.86
CA MET A 1 -20.71 24.55 -64.67
C MET A 1 -19.45 25.31 -64.22
N SER A 2 -18.81 25.14 -63.07
CA SER A 2 -18.93 24.20 -61.95
C SER A 2 -17.79 24.54 -60.98
N PHE A 3 -17.92 25.59 -60.14
CA PHE A 3 -16.86 25.98 -59.20
C PHE A 3 -17.33 26.31 -57.77
N LEU A 4 -18.63 26.35 -57.53
CA LEU A 4 -19.20 26.63 -56.21
C LEU A 4 -19.03 25.51 -55.15
N PRO A 5 -18.96 24.19 -55.48
CA PRO A 5 -18.83 23.16 -54.45
C PRO A 5 -17.39 23.04 -53.91
N LEU A 6 -16.38 23.51 -54.66
CA LEU A 6 -14.97 23.39 -54.24
C LEU A 6 -14.61 24.38 -53.12
N LEU A 7 -15.18 25.59 -53.13
CA LEU A 7 -14.90 26.63 -52.14
C LEU A 7 -15.46 26.26 -50.75
N CYS A 8 -16.60 25.55 -50.73
CA CYS A 8 -17.24 25.09 -49.50
C CYS A 8 -16.50 23.90 -48.85
N THR A 9 -15.89 23.03 -49.66
CA THR A 9 -15.08 21.92 -49.14
C THR A 9 -13.76 22.39 -48.55
N THR A 10 -13.15 23.45 -49.12
CA THR A 10 -11.89 24.00 -48.60
C THR A 10 -12.07 24.71 -47.26
N THR A 11 -13.20 25.41 -47.04
CA THR A 11 -13.49 26.07 -45.75
C THR A 11 -13.80 25.09 -44.63
N ALA A 12 -14.46 23.97 -44.94
CA ALA A 12 -14.73 22.92 -43.96
C ALA A 12 -13.44 22.21 -43.50
N PHE A 13 -12.50 21.96 -44.42
CA PHE A 13 -11.21 21.34 -44.09
C PHE A 13 -10.30 22.25 -43.24
N LEU A 14 -10.30 23.55 -43.50
CA LEU A 14 -9.51 24.51 -42.72
C LEU A 14 -10.03 24.65 -41.28
N PHE A 15 -11.34 24.51 -41.05
CA PHE A 15 -11.94 24.57 -39.71
C PHE A 15 -11.63 23.30 -38.88
N VAL A 16 -11.47 22.15 -39.54
CA VAL A 16 -11.05 20.90 -38.89
C VAL A 16 -9.57 20.94 -38.48
N LEU A 17 -8.71 21.58 -39.29
CA LEU A 17 -7.27 21.72 -38.98
C LEU A 17 -6.96 22.79 -37.93
N LEU A 18 -7.85 23.76 -37.72
CA LEU A 18 -7.68 24.84 -36.73
C LEU A 18 -8.45 24.61 -35.42
N SER A 19 -9.11 23.47 -35.26
CA SER A 19 -9.74 23.11 -33.99
C SER A 19 -8.64 22.79 -32.99
N PRO A 20 -8.48 23.56 -31.89
CA PRO A 20 -7.53 23.18 -30.87
C PRO A 20 -8.02 21.84 -30.30
N ALA A 21 -7.12 20.86 -30.22
CA ALA A 21 -7.31 19.60 -29.51
C ALA A 21 -7.45 19.84 -27.99
N ALA A 22 -8.41 20.67 -27.59
CA ALA A 22 -8.67 21.06 -26.21
C ALA A 22 -9.72 20.16 -25.53
N SER A 23 -10.14 19.09 -26.18
CA SER A 23 -11.13 18.14 -25.63
C SER A 23 -10.51 16.84 -25.08
N GLU A 24 -9.19 16.68 -25.12
CA GLU A 24 -8.49 15.49 -24.56
C GLU A 24 -7.82 15.75 -23.20
N LEU A 25 -8.00 16.92 -22.58
CA LEU A 25 -7.44 17.21 -21.25
C LEU A 25 -8.44 17.03 -20.09
N SER A 26 -9.71 16.72 -20.38
CA SER A 26 -10.71 16.40 -19.35
C SER A 26 -10.59 14.98 -18.79
N GLY A 27 -9.84 14.08 -19.45
CA GLY A 27 -9.65 12.69 -19.02
C GLY A 27 -8.52 12.46 -17.99
N LEU A 28 -7.62 13.43 -17.80
CA LEU A 28 -6.49 13.32 -16.85
C LEU A 28 -6.77 13.98 -15.49
N SER A 29 -7.94 14.60 -15.32
CA SER A 29 -8.33 15.32 -14.10
C SER A 29 -9.46 14.61 -13.32
N ASP A 30 -9.54 13.29 -13.39
CA ASP A 30 -10.40 12.47 -12.51
C ASP A 30 -9.63 11.38 -11.74
N SER A 31 -8.29 11.38 -11.79
CA SER A 31 -7.47 10.42 -11.02
C SER A 31 -6.93 10.98 -9.70
N THR A 32 -7.18 12.26 -9.38
CA THR A 32 -6.68 12.92 -8.17
C THR A 32 -7.79 13.36 -7.21
N LYS A 33 -9.01 12.85 -7.36
CA LYS A 33 -9.92 12.77 -6.22
C LYS A 33 -9.35 11.72 -5.27
N ARG A 34 -8.37 12.15 -4.47
CA ARG A 34 -7.79 11.38 -3.36
C ARG A 34 -8.97 10.96 -2.50
N ARG A 35 -9.44 9.73 -2.70
CA ARG A 35 -10.50 9.18 -1.90
C ARG A 35 -9.89 8.96 -0.53
N ARG A 36 -10.00 9.96 0.35
CA ARG A 36 -9.91 9.75 1.80
C ARG A 36 -11.14 8.94 2.16
N GLU A 37 -11.14 7.67 1.80
CA GLU A 37 -12.11 6.72 2.32
C GLU A 37 -11.62 6.40 3.73
N GLU A 38 -12.14 7.14 4.70
CA GLU A 38 -11.97 6.79 6.10
C GLU A 38 -12.72 5.48 6.33
N ILE A 39 -11.99 4.42 6.65
CA ILE A 39 -12.59 3.14 7.01
C ILE A 39 -13.02 3.21 8.47
N VAL A 40 -14.33 3.37 8.69
CA VAL A 40 -14.91 3.37 10.04
C VAL A 40 -15.37 1.96 10.40
N ALA A 41 -14.83 1.41 11.48
CA ALA A 41 -15.22 0.10 12.02
C ALA A 41 -15.68 0.23 13.48
N ARG A 42 -16.80 -0.43 13.83
CA ARG A 42 -17.41 -0.32 15.17
C ARG A 42 -16.80 -1.25 16.23
N ARG A 43 -16.21 -2.38 15.82
CA ARG A 43 -15.75 -3.45 16.74
C ARG A 43 -14.25 -3.65 16.73
N GLY A 44 -13.59 -3.40 15.60
CA GLY A 44 -12.16 -3.57 15.43
C GLY A 44 -11.77 -3.38 13.97
N ALA A 45 -10.52 -3.03 13.73
CA ALA A 45 -9.94 -2.86 12.40
C ALA A 45 -8.52 -3.45 12.40
N VAL A 46 -8.11 -4.01 11.26
CA VAL A 46 -6.75 -4.53 11.03
C VAL A 46 -6.26 -4.00 9.70
N ALA A 47 -5.12 -3.31 9.71
CA ALA A 47 -4.47 -2.75 8.54
C ALA A 47 -3.07 -3.36 8.38
N THR A 48 -2.76 -3.80 7.17
CA THR A 48 -1.47 -4.38 6.77
C THR A 48 -1.19 -4.03 5.30
N ASP A 49 0.04 -4.29 4.84
CA ASP A 49 0.46 -4.03 3.46
C ASP A 49 -0.24 -4.93 2.41
N ASP A 50 -0.85 -6.04 2.84
CA ASP A 50 -1.62 -6.95 1.98
C ASP A 50 -3.03 -7.15 2.50
N GLY A 51 -4.04 -6.88 1.67
CA GLY A 51 -5.45 -6.97 2.04
C GLY A 51 -5.88 -8.36 2.54
N ARG A 52 -5.22 -9.44 2.11
CA ARG A 52 -5.49 -10.81 2.60
C ARG A 52 -5.04 -10.96 4.06
N CYS A 53 -3.92 -10.37 4.45
CA CYS A 53 -3.44 -10.42 5.83
C CYS A 53 -4.28 -9.55 6.76
N SER A 54 -4.76 -8.40 6.28
CA SER A 54 -5.78 -7.60 6.97
C SER A 54 -7.06 -8.40 7.21
N LYS A 55 -7.53 -9.15 6.19
CA LYS A 55 -8.70 -10.01 6.32
C LYS A 55 -8.48 -11.12 7.34
N ILE A 56 -7.35 -11.82 7.31
CA ILE A 56 -7.02 -12.88 8.27
C ILE A 56 -7.00 -12.33 9.71
N GLY A 57 -6.37 -11.19 9.95
CA GLY A 57 -6.40 -10.57 11.28
C GLY A 57 -7.83 -10.15 11.70
N ALA A 58 -8.63 -9.62 10.78
CA ALA A 58 -10.03 -9.29 11.05
C ALA A 58 -10.89 -10.54 11.33
N ASP A 59 -10.58 -11.67 10.69
CA ASP A 59 -11.22 -12.96 10.95
C ASP A 59 -10.90 -13.47 12.36
N VAL A 60 -9.66 -13.29 12.82
CA VAL A 60 -9.26 -13.59 14.21
C VAL A 60 -10.03 -12.74 15.22
N LEU A 61 -10.20 -11.44 14.98
CA LEU A 61 -11.06 -10.60 15.83
C LEU A 61 -12.51 -11.10 15.84
N ARG A 62 -13.02 -11.58 14.69
CA ARG A 62 -14.42 -12.03 14.56
C ARG A 62 -14.69 -13.31 15.35
N VAL A 63 -13.70 -14.20 15.49
CA VAL A 63 -13.82 -15.43 16.29
C VAL A 63 -13.52 -15.20 17.78
N GLY A 64 -13.39 -13.94 18.21
CA GLY A 64 -13.24 -13.58 19.62
C GLY A 64 -11.79 -13.35 20.09
N GLY A 65 -10.83 -13.34 19.17
CA GLY A 65 -9.44 -12.97 19.49
C GLY A 65 -9.31 -11.48 19.82
N HIS A 66 -8.29 -11.13 20.62
CA HIS A 66 -7.97 -9.74 20.93
C HIS A 66 -7.00 -9.11 19.90
N ALA A 67 -6.73 -7.82 20.03
CA ALA A 67 -5.88 -7.06 19.09
C ALA A 67 -4.50 -7.69 18.87
N VAL A 68 -3.90 -8.31 19.90
CA VAL A 68 -2.58 -8.97 19.79
C VAL A 68 -2.67 -10.27 18.97
N ASP A 69 -3.75 -11.05 19.10
CA ASP A 69 -3.93 -12.29 18.30
C ASP A 69 -4.07 -11.94 16.82
N ALA A 70 -4.86 -10.91 16.53
CA ALA A 70 -5.03 -10.42 15.18
C ALA A 70 -3.71 -9.91 14.58
N ALA A 71 -2.90 -9.20 15.36
CA ALA A 71 -1.57 -8.73 14.95
C ALA A 71 -0.60 -9.90 14.68
N VAL A 72 -0.58 -10.93 15.54
CA VAL A 72 0.24 -12.13 15.33
C VAL A 72 -0.18 -12.87 14.06
N ALA A 73 -1.47 -13.13 13.88
CA ALA A 73 -1.98 -13.82 12.69
C ALA A 73 -1.69 -13.05 11.40
N ALA A 74 -1.87 -11.73 11.42
CA ALA A 74 -1.56 -10.86 10.30
C ALA A 74 -0.05 -10.84 9.99
N SER A 75 0.81 -10.82 11.02
CA SER A 75 2.26 -10.85 10.86
C SER A 75 2.76 -12.18 10.27
N LEU A 76 2.19 -13.31 10.71
CA LEU A 76 2.48 -14.62 10.13
C LEU A 76 2.06 -14.70 8.67
N CYS A 77 0.90 -14.13 8.31
CA CYS A 77 0.49 -14.00 6.91
C CYS A 77 1.49 -13.16 6.10
N LEU A 78 1.91 -12.00 6.61
CA LEU A 78 2.90 -11.13 5.96
C LEU A 78 4.24 -11.84 5.74
N GLY A 79 4.66 -12.69 6.68
CA GLY A 79 5.85 -13.52 6.52
C GLY A 79 5.80 -14.49 5.34
N VAL A 80 4.60 -14.83 4.86
CA VAL A 80 4.40 -15.69 3.68
C VAL A 80 4.22 -14.85 2.41
N VAL A 81 3.40 -13.80 2.46
CA VAL A 81 3.04 -13.03 1.25
C VAL A 81 4.04 -11.94 0.90
N SER A 82 4.85 -11.49 1.85
CA SER A 82 5.89 -10.47 1.69
C SER A 82 7.25 -10.98 2.23
N PRO A 83 7.78 -12.09 1.69
CA PRO A 83 8.97 -12.76 2.25
C PRO A 83 10.25 -11.92 2.13
N ALA A 84 10.28 -10.96 1.21
CA ALA A 84 11.42 -10.04 1.06
C ALA A 84 11.53 -9.03 2.20
N SER A 85 10.44 -8.79 2.96
CA SER A 85 10.38 -7.76 4.00
C SER A 85 10.00 -8.29 5.39
N SER A 86 9.30 -9.42 5.47
CA SER A 86 8.82 -10.01 6.71
C SER A 86 9.04 -11.51 6.71
N GLY A 87 9.27 -12.10 7.88
CA GLY A 87 9.47 -13.54 8.02
C GLY A 87 9.86 -13.95 9.43
N ILE A 88 9.81 -15.26 9.69
CA ILE A 88 10.09 -15.84 11.02
C ILE A 88 11.56 -15.72 11.45
N GLY A 89 12.47 -15.51 10.51
CA GLY A 89 13.91 -15.41 10.77
C GLY A 89 14.42 -14.00 11.11
N GLY A 90 13.54 -13.00 11.13
CA GLY A 90 13.88 -11.62 11.48
C GLY A 90 13.62 -11.31 12.95
N GLY A 91 13.21 -10.07 13.20
CA GLY A 91 12.75 -9.59 14.51
C GLY A 91 11.52 -8.72 14.38
N ALA A 92 11.08 -8.15 15.51
CA ALA A 92 9.88 -7.33 15.56
C ALA A 92 9.96 -6.25 16.64
N PHE A 93 9.09 -5.26 16.51
CA PHE A 93 8.74 -4.34 17.57
C PHE A 93 7.22 -4.28 17.70
N MET A 94 6.70 -4.24 18.92
CA MET A 94 5.27 -4.09 19.15
C MET A 94 5.00 -2.98 20.16
N LEU A 95 4.11 -2.07 19.81
CA LEU A 95 3.53 -1.11 20.73
C LEU A 95 2.12 -1.56 21.07
N LEU A 96 1.89 -1.87 22.34
CA LEU A 96 0.61 -2.33 22.84
C LEU A 96 0.03 -1.27 23.77
N ARG A 97 -1.22 -0.88 23.51
CA ARG A 97 -2.03 -0.11 24.46
C ARG A 97 -3.21 -0.95 24.90
N GLU A 98 -3.23 -1.27 26.19
CA GLU A 98 -4.30 -2.03 26.81
C GLU A 98 -5.56 -1.17 27.02
N ALA A 99 -6.70 -1.84 27.25
CA ALA A 99 -7.97 -1.19 27.52
C ALA A 99 -7.95 -0.33 28.80
N ASN A 100 -7.12 -0.68 29.78
CA ASN A 100 -6.90 0.09 31.01
C ASN A 100 -6.02 1.36 30.79
N GLY A 101 -5.57 1.61 29.55
CA GLY A 101 -4.73 2.75 29.19
C GLY A 101 -3.22 2.52 29.36
N LYS A 102 -2.80 1.40 29.94
CA LYS A 102 -1.38 1.03 30.06
C LYS A 102 -0.78 0.85 28.66
N ALA A 103 0.39 1.44 28.45
CA ALA A 103 1.17 1.27 27.24
C ALA A 103 2.42 0.42 27.53
N GLN A 104 2.75 -0.48 26.60
CA GLN A 104 3.93 -1.34 26.67
C GLN A 104 4.62 -1.37 25.31
N ALA A 105 5.94 -1.44 25.31
CA ALA A 105 6.75 -1.65 24.12
C ALA A 105 7.49 -2.97 24.25
N PHE A 106 7.44 -3.78 23.20
CA PHE A 106 8.19 -5.02 23.10
C PHE A 106 9.28 -4.84 22.05
N ASP A 107 10.53 -5.04 22.47
CA ASP A 107 11.70 -5.12 21.60
C ASP A 107 12.05 -6.58 21.39
N MET A 108 11.88 -7.07 20.16
CA MET A 108 12.25 -8.41 19.72
C MET A 108 13.30 -8.33 18.62
N ARG A 109 14.27 -7.40 18.73
CA ARG A 109 15.42 -7.35 17.84
C ARG A 109 16.32 -8.57 18.00
N GLU A 110 16.89 -8.93 16.88
CA GLU A 110 17.87 -9.98 16.73
C GLU A 110 19.13 -9.61 17.51
N THR A 111 19.63 -10.57 18.27
CA THR A 111 20.90 -10.46 18.98
C THR A 111 21.99 -11.08 18.14
N ALA A 112 23.14 -10.40 18.04
CA ALA A 112 24.32 -10.98 17.41
C ALA A 112 24.65 -12.34 18.06
N PRO A 113 24.97 -13.38 17.28
CA PRO A 113 25.24 -14.70 17.84
C PRO A 113 26.50 -14.67 18.73
N PHE A 114 26.60 -15.60 19.67
CA PHE A 114 27.71 -15.66 20.65
C PHE A 114 29.12 -15.65 20.01
N LYS A 115 29.27 -16.21 18.80
CA LYS A 115 30.54 -16.27 18.07
C LYS A 115 30.79 -15.04 17.17
N ALA A 116 29.88 -14.07 17.15
CA ALA A 116 30.11 -12.82 16.42
C ALA A 116 31.27 -12.05 17.05
N SER A 117 32.07 -11.39 16.22
CA SER A 117 33.19 -10.57 16.66
C SER A 117 33.24 -9.28 15.83
N MET A 118 33.87 -8.25 16.38
CA MET A 118 33.93 -6.91 15.76
C MET A 118 34.45 -6.93 14.32
N ASN A 119 35.40 -7.81 14.00
CA ASN A 119 36.08 -7.86 12.70
C ASN A 119 35.59 -9.01 11.80
N MET A 120 34.45 -9.64 12.10
CA MET A 120 34.02 -10.87 11.42
C MET A 120 33.76 -10.74 9.90
N TYR A 121 33.58 -9.52 9.40
CA TYR A 121 33.40 -9.23 7.97
C TYR A 121 34.52 -8.36 7.37
N ALA A 122 35.62 -8.14 8.11
CA ALA A 122 36.73 -7.33 7.63
C ALA A 122 37.50 -8.06 6.51
N GLY A 123 37.81 -7.34 5.42
CA GLY A 123 38.56 -7.89 4.28
C GLY A 123 37.71 -8.50 3.17
N ASN A 124 36.38 -8.46 3.29
CA ASN A 124 35.45 -9.03 2.32
C ASN A 124 35.08 -8.01 1.21
N SER A 125 36.09 -7.44 0.54
CA SER A 125 35.88 -6.53 -0.59
C SER A 125 35.15 -7.25 -1.72
N CYS A 126 34.12 -6.62 -2.28
CA CYS A 126 33.47 -7.08 -3.52
C CYS A 126 34.38 -6.89 -4.74
#